data_AF-A0A9E0EUS5-F1
#
_entry.id   AF-A0A9E0EUS5-F1
#
_cell.length_a   1.000
_cell.length_b   1.000
_cell.length_c   1.000
_cell.angle_alpha   90.00
_cell.angle_beta   90.00
_cell.angle_gamma   90.00
#
_symmetry.space_group_name_H-M   'P 1'
#
loop_
_entity.id
_entity.type
_entity.pdbx_description
1 polymer ?
#
loop_
_entity_poly.entity_id
_entity_poly.type
_entity_poly.pdbx_seq_one_letter_code
_entity_poly.pdbx_strand_id
1 'polypeptide(L)' 'MSNPQVELHITGYGVITLELDQDKAPKSVANFLSYVNQGHYNNTVFHRVIPGFMIQGGG' A
#
# COMPACT_ATOMS: atom_id res chain seq x y z
N MET A 1 -12.73 16.37 1.61
CA MET A 1 -12.67 15.63 0.33
C MET A 1 -12.61 14.14 0.65
N SER A 2 -12.98 13.24 -0.26
CA SER A 2 -12.82 11.79 -0.03
C SER A 2 -11.33 11.43 -0.15
N ASN A 3 -10.78 10.71 0.83
CA ASN A 3 -9.43 10.14 0.73
C ASN A 3 -9.39 9.06 -0.38
N PRO A 4 -8.26 8.91 -1.09
CA PRO A 4 -8.07 7.80 -2.02
C PRO A 4 -8.04 6.45 -1.29
N GLN A 5 -8.61 5.43 -1.92
CA GLN A 5 -8.55 4.04 -1.44
C GLN A 5 -7.83 3.15 -2.45
N VAL A 6 -7.02 2.22 -1.95
CA VAL A 6 -6.26 1.26 -2.75
C VAL A 6 -6.47 -0.14 -2.18
N GLU A 7 -6.77 -1.10 -3.05
CA GLU A 7 -6.83 -2.51 -2.67
C GLU A 7 -5.48 -3.19 -2.85
N LEU A 8 -4.99 -3.82 -1.79
CA LEU A 8 -3.81 -4.69 -1.82
C LEU A 8 -4.26 -6.14 -1.83
N HIS A 9 -4.08 -6.80 -2.97
CA HIS A 9 -4.44 -8.20 -3.18
C HIS A 9 -3.25 -9.07 -2.80
N ILE A 10 -3.39 -9.86 -1.75
CA ILE A 10 -2.31 -10.69 -1.19
C ILE A 10 -2.60 -12.15 -1.54
N THR A 11 -1.75 -12.75 -2.37
CA THR A 11 -1.88 -14.14 -2.81
C THR A 11 -1.96 -15.08 -1.61
N GLY A 12 -3.06 -15.80 -1.47
CA GLY A 12 -3.30 -16.76 -0.37
C GLY A 12 -3.75 -16.14 0.96
N TYR A 13 -3.85 -14.80 1.06
CA TYR A 13 -4.23 -14.12 2.32
C TYR A 13 -5.40 -13.14 2.17
N GLY A 14 -5.89 -12.88 0.96
CA GLY A 14 -7.08 -12.05 0.72
C GLY A 14 -6.74 -10.61 0.32
N VAL A 15 -7.69 -9.69 0.55
CA VAL A 15 -7.59 -8.28 0.13
C VAL A 15 -7.60 -7.36 1.34
N ILE A 16 -6.70 -6.38 1.35
CA ILE A 16 -6.69 -5.28 2.33
C ILE A 16 -7.01 -3.98 1.60
N THR A 17 -8.01 -3.24 2.06
CA THR A 17 -8.30 -1.89 1.55
C THR A 17 -7.58 -0.86 2.41
N LEU A 18 -6.72 -0.06 1.78
CA LEU A 18 -5.97 1.02 2.40
C LEU A 18 -6.63 2.35 2.06
N GLU A 19 -6.98 3.15 3.07
CA GLU A 19 -7.36 4.55 2.88
C GLU A 19 -6.16 5.46 3.16
N LEU A 20 -5.91 6.41 2.26
CA LEU A 20 -4.71 7.25 2.28
C LEU A 20 -5.06 8.69 2.69
N ASP A 21 -4.47 9.17 3.79
CA ASP A 21 -4.70 10.53 4.32
C ASP A 21 -3.99 11.59 3.45
N GLN A 22 -4.67 12.03 2.39
CA GLN A 22 -4.14 13.01 1.43
C GLN A 22 -4.05 14.42 2.02
N ASP A 23 -4.89 14.72 3.02
CA ASP A 23 -4.94 16.04 3.65
C ASP A 23 -3.69 16.24 4.53
N LYS A 24 -3.26 15.20 5.28
CA LYS A 24 -2.05 15.27 6.11
C LYS A 24 -0.75 14.98 5.35
N ALA A 25 -0.78 14.08 4.35
CA ALA A 25 0.43 13.61 3.68
C ALA A 25 0.34 13.65 2.14
N PRO A 26 0.01 14.80 1.52
CA PRO A 26 -0.33 14.87 0.10
C PRO A 26 0.78 14.36 -0.84
N LYS A 27 2.05 14.66 -0.53
CA LYS A 27 3.18 14.22 -1.35
C LYS A 27 3.40 12.71 -1.27
N SER A 28 3.28 12.13 -0.08
CA SER A 28 3.45 10.70 0.15
C SER A 28 2.33 9.91 -0.54
N VAL A 29 1.08 10.39 -0.42
CA VAL A 29 -0.07 9.80 -1.10
C VAL A 29 0.10 9.86 -2.62
N ALA A 30 0.47 11.00 -3.18
CA ALA A 30 0.70 11.14 -4.62
C ALA A 30 1.81 10.20 -5.13
N ASN A 31 2.92 10.09 -4.40
CA ASN A 31 4.01 9.17 -4.75
C ASN A 31 3.56 7.70 -4.70
N PHE A 32 2.85 7.30 -3.64
CA PHE A 32 2.34 5.95 -3.49
C PHE A 32 1.37 5.58 -4.63
N LEU A 33 0.40 6.45 -4.93
CA LEU A 33 -0.56 6.24 -6.02
C LEU A 33 0.13 6.15 -7.39
N SER A 34 1.20 6.93 -7.61
CA SER A 34 1.99 6.84 -8.84
C SER A 34 2.59 5.45 -9.03
N TYR A 35 3.19 4.87 -7.98
CA TYR A 35 3.72 3.50 -8.02
C TYR A 35 2.63 2.44 -8.20
N VAL A 36 1.48 2.60 -7.54
CA VAL A 36 0.31 1.71 -7.73
C VAL A 36 -0.14 1.71 -9.18
N ASN A 37 -0.33 2.89 -9.78
CA ASN A 37 -0.79 3.05 -11.16
C ASN A 37 0.21 2.49 -12.19
N GLN A 38 1.51 2.49 -11.87
CA GLN A 38 2.55 1.88 -12.70
C GLN A 38 2.66 0.35 -12.51
N GLY A 39 1.86 -0.23 -11.61
CA GLY A 39 1.93 -1.65 -11.27
C GLY A 39 3.21 -2.05 -10.54
N HIS A 40 3.92 -1.10 -9.93
CA HIS A 40 5.23 -1.31 -9.32
C HIS A 40 5.21 -2.35 -8.19
N TYR A 41 4.13 -2.41 -7.43
CA TYR A 41 3.97 -3.36 -6.31
C TYR A 41 3.49 -4.75 -6.74
N ASN A 42 3.13 -4.94 -8.01
CA ASN A 42 2.65 -6.24 -8.50
C ASN A 42 3.78 -7.28 -8.40
N ASN A 43 3.43 -8.46 -7.89
CA ASN A 43 4.36 -9.57 -7.65
C ASN A 43 5.53 -9.24 -6.70
N THR A 44 5.42 -8.16 -5.91
CA THR A 44 6.36 -7.92 -4.81
C THR A 44 6.00 -8.76 -3.58
N VAL A 45 6.94 -8.90 -2.65
CA VAL A 45 6.76 -9.66 -1.41
C VAL A 45 6.85 -8.75 -0.19
N PHE A 46 6.24 -9.17 0.92
CA PHE A 46 6.58 -8.63 2.23
C PHE A 46 7.94 -9.18 2.66
N HIS A 47 9.00 -8.42 2.43
CA HIS A 47 10.37 -8.85 2.72
C HIS A 47 10.69 -8.85 4.22
N ARG A 48 9.83 -8.24 5.06
CA ARG A 48 10.00 -8.24 6.51
C ARG A 48 8.66 -8.34 7.24
N VAL A 49 8.57 -9.32 8.13
CA VAL A 49 7.37 -9.62 8.94
C VAL A 49 7.79 -9.81 10.39
N ILE A 50 7.25 -8.99 11.30
CA ILE A 50 7.53 -9.08 12.73
C ILE A 50 6.21 -9.25 13.49
N PRO A 51 5.99 -10.42 14.14
CA PRO A 51 4.79 -10.67 14.92
C PRO A 51 4.56 -9.61 16.00
N GLY A 52 3.32 -9.11 16.10
CA GLY A 52 2.93 -8.09 17.08
C GLY A 52 3.47 -6.69 16.80
N PHE A 53 4.12 -6.46 15.64
CA PHE A 53 4.69 -5.16 15.30
C PHE A 53 4.26 -4.67 13.93
N MET A 54 4.81 -5.24 12.84
CA MET A 54 4.57 -4.72 11.51
C MET A 54 4.88 -5.72 10.38
N ILE A 55 4.33 -5.43 9.21
CA ILE A 55 4.74 -5.99 7.92
C ILE A 55 5.29 -4.87 7.02
N GLN A 56 6.38 -5.15 6.30
CA GLN A 56 7.01 -4.20 5.40
C GLN A 56 7.20 -4.88 4.04
N GLY A 57 6.80 -4.14 3.01
CA GLY A 57 6.92 -4.49 1.60
C GLY A 57 7.12 -3.21 0.79
N GLY A 58 6.95 -3.31 -0.52
CA GLY A 58 7.50 -2.31 -1.45
C GLY A 58 9.01 -2.52 -1.60
N GLY A 59 9.50 -2.41 -2.83
CA GLY A 59 10.92 -2.62 -3.16
C GLY A 59 11.87 -1.75 -2.36
#